data_AF-A0A9D2G7E1-F1
#
_entry.id   AF-A0A9D2G7E1-F1
#
_cell.length_a   1.000
_cell.length_b   1.000
_cell.length_c   1.000
_cell.angle_alpha   90.00
_cell.angle_beta   90.00
_cell.angle_gamma   90.00
#
_symmetry.space_group_name_H-M   'P 1'
#
loop_
_entity.id
_entity.type
_entity.pdbx_description
1 polymer ?
#
loop_
_entity_poly.entity_id
_entity_poly.type
_entity_poly.pdbx_seq_one_letter_code
_entity_poly.pdbx_strand_id
1 'polypeptide(L)'
;MDLRIEKTEKAIKNAFIELRARKPLEKITVKELCAEACINKSTFYAHYADIYDLSESMEKETVISIISSIENLKDYTFENSGAFTRALCLAFLSQISLIKILFSGKEQNHLANQLDRELKKVIFRKNPEYEKDIEKNILMSYCIQGAYHAYLNNPEADTETFVRTIEKIVKCLKPML
;
A
#
# COMPACT_ATOMS: atom_id res chain seq x y z
N MET A 1 -15.96 5.92 19.38
CA MET A 1 -16.29 4.68 18.65
C MET A 1 -16.76 3.65 19.65
N ASP A 2 -17.68 2.76 19.26
CA ASP A 2 -18.14 1.66 20.11
C ASP A 2 -17.06 0.56 20.14
N LEU A 3 -16.54 0.25 21.33
CA LEU A 3 -15.54 -0.80 21.57
C LEU A 3 -15.93 -2.16 20.98
N ARG A 4 -17.23 -2.42 20.83
CA ARG A 4 -17.75 -3.63 20.21
C ARG A 4 -17.49 -3.64 18.70
N ILE A 5 -17.68 -2.51 18.04
CA ILE A 5 -17.45 -2.35 16.59
C ILE A 5 -15.97 -2.56 16.28
N GLU A 6 -15.06 -1.95 17.05
CA GLU A 6 -13.61 -2.11 16.86
C GLU A 6 -13.14 -3.55 17.05
N LYS A 7 -13.66 -4.25 18.08
CA LYS A 7 -13.34 -5.66 18.31
C LYS A 7 -13.81 -6.55 17.17
N THR A 8 -15.02 -6.32 16.67
CA THR A 8 -15.58 -7.07 15.55
C THR A 8 -14.80 -6.81 14.27
N GLU A 9 -14.47 -5.56 13.97
CA GLU A 9 -13.68 -5.20 12.80
C GLU A 9 -12.29 -5.85 12.82
N LYS A 10 -11.62 -5.84 13.99
CA LYS A 10 -10.33 -6.52 14.16
C LYS A 10 -10.44 -8.03 13.95
N ALA A 11 -11.50 -8.67 14.44
CA ALA A 11 -11.73 -10.10 14.23
C ALA A 11 -11.92 -10.44 12.75
N ILE A 12 -12.69 -9.63 12.02
CA ILE A 12 -12.89 -9.77 10.57
C ILE A 12 -11.55 -9.68 9.82
N LYS A 13 -10.77 -8.62 10.09
CA LYS A 13 -9.47 -8.39 9.41
C LYS A 13 -8.46 -9.49 9.69
N ASN A 14 -8.38 -9.97 10.94
CA ASN A 14 -7.48 -11.07 11.30
C ASN A 14 -7.86 -12.37 10.57
N ALA A 15 -9.14 -12.75 10.60
CA ALA A 15 -9.64 -13.93 9.88
C ALA A 15 -9.38 -13.84 8.37
N PHE A 16 -9.54 -12.66 7.78
CA PHE A 16 -9.22 -12.43 6.38
C PHE A 16 -7.74 -12.64 6.06
N ILE A 17 -6.83 -12.06 6.86
CA ILE A 17 -5.37 -12.23 6.68
C ILE A 17 -5.01 -13.72 6.77
N GLU A 18 -5.55 -14.44 7.75
CA GLU A 18 -5.29 -15.87 7.91
C GLU A 18 -5.77 -16.71 6.73
N LEU A 19 -6.98 -16.43 6.21
CA LEU A 19 -7.50 -17.11 5.04
C LEU A 19 -6.69 -16.75 3.78
N ARG A 20 -6.36 -15.47 3.60
CA ARG A 20 -5.61 -14.97 2.44
C ARG A 20 -4.17 -15.49 2.40
N ALA A 21 -3.57 -15.75 3.56
CA ALA A 21 -2.26 -16.41 3.65
C ALA A 21 -2.29 -17.87 3.17
N ARG A 22 -3.45 -18.52 3.18
CA ARG A 22 -3.61 -19.95 2.82
C ARG A 22 -4.20 -20.15 1.42
N LYS A 23 -4.93 -19.17 0.86
CA LYS A 23 -5.64 -19.33 -0.42
C LYS A 23 -5.81 -17.99 -1.17
N PRO A 24 -5.99 -18.04 -2.51
CA PRO A 24 -6.27 -16.84 -3.30
C PRO A 24 -7.63 -16.21 -2.95
N LEU A 25 -7.75 -14.89 -3.15
CA LEU A 25 -8.92 -14.08 -2.76
C LEU A 25 -10.24 -14.68 -3.26
N GLU A 26 -10.29 -15.11 -4.52
CA GLU A 26 -11.51 -15.59 -5.18
C GLU A 26 -12.01 -16.95 -4.65
N LYS A 27 -11.21 -17.60 -3.78
CA LYS A 27 -11.59 -18.84 -3.09
C LYS A 27 -12.05 -18.60 -1.66
N ILE A 28 -11.93 -17.38 -1.14
CA ILE A 28 -12.43 -17.01 0.19
C ILE A 28 -13.92 -16.73 0.09
N THR A 29 -14.70 -17.28 1.02
CA THR A 29 -16.16 -17.03 1.09
C THR A 29 -16.52 -16.30 2.37
N VAL A 30 -17.56 -15.46 2.33
CA VAL A 30 -18.10 -14.79 3.54
C VAL A 30 -18.47 -15.81 4.62
N LYS A 31 -18.99 -16.98 4.24
CA LYS A 31 -19.34 -18.06 5.19
C LYS A 31 -18.11 -18.53 5.97
N GLU A 32 -17.02 -18.81 5.27
CA GLU A 32 -15.78 -19.29 5.87
C GLU A 32 -15.15 -18.22 6.75
N LEU A 33 -15.07 -16.98 6.24
CA LEU A 33 -14.54 -15.86 7.01
C LEU A 33 -15.33 -15.63 8.30
N CYS A 34 -16.66 -15.68 8.26
CA CYS A 34 -17.50 -15.53 9.45
C CYS A 34 -17.25 -16.64 10.48
N ALA A 35 -16.99 -17.87 10.01
CA ALA A 35 -16.66 -18.99 10.89
C ALA A 35 -15.30 -18.79 11.57
N GLU A 36 -14.29 -18.36 10.82
CA GLU A 36 -12.94 -18.07 11.34
C GLU A 36 -12.95 -16.86 12.31
N ALA A 37 -13.71 -15.82 11.99
CA ALA A 37 -13.86 -14.63 12.84
C ALA A 37 -14.81 -14.82 14.05
N CYS A 38 -15.48 -15.97 14.16
CA CYS A 38 -16.52 -16.24 15.17
C CYS A 38 -17.65 -15.19 15.19
N ILE A 39 -18.17 -14.80 14.02
CA ILE A 39 -19.26 -13.83 13.86
C ILE A 39 -20.39 -14.35 12.98
N ASN A 40 -21.54 -13.68 13.04
CA ASN A 40 -22.65 -13.92 12.11
C ASN A 40 -22.44 -13.19 10.78
N LYS A 41 -23.03 -13.71 9.69
CA LYS A 41 -23.01 -13.05 8.37
C LYS A 41 -23.63 -11.65 8.40
N SER A 42 -24.71 -11.45 9.15
CA SER A 42 -25.32 -10.12 9.32
C SER A 42 -24.36 -9.12 9.95
N THR A 43 -23.48 -9.59 10.85
CA THR A 43 -22.41 -8.78 11.41
C THR A 43 -21.39 -8.43 10.34
N PHE A 44 -20.90 -9.39 9.55
CA PHE A 44 -19.99 -9.09 8.43
C PHE A 44 -20.57 -8.04 7.47
N TYR A 45 -21.82 -8.24 7.02
CA TYR A 45 -22.49 -7.35 6.07
C TYR A 45 -22.84 -5.97 6.65
N ALA A 46 -22.75 -5.78 7.96
CA ALA A 46 -22.85 -4.45 8.56
C ALA A 46 -21.55 -3.62 8.39
N HIS A 47 -20.42 -4.28 8.08
CA HIS A 47 -19.12 -3.64 7.88
C HIS A 47 -18.68 -3.63 6.40
N TYR A 48 -18.93 -4.71 5.66
CA TYR A 48 -18.43 -4.89 4.29
C TYR A 48 -19.49 -5.49 3.37
N ALA A 49 -19.54 -5.02 2.13
CA ALA A 49 -20.50 -5.52 1.15
C ALA A 49 -20.21 -6.97 0.74
N ASP A 50 -18.94 -7.30 0.53
CA ASP A 50 -18.45 -8.63 0.19
C ASP A 50 -16.95 -8.80 0.54
N ILE A 51 -16.35 -9.90 0.09
CA ILE A 51 -14.94 -10.22 0.33
C ILE A 51 -13.98 -9.29 -0.44
N TYR A 52 -14.40 -8.75 -1.59
CA TYR A 52 -13.58 -7.83 -2.39
C TYR A 52 -13.58 -6.43 -1.77
N ASP A 53 -14.71 -5.97 -1.26
CA ASP A 53 -14.82 -4.72 -0.49
C ASP A 53 -13.92 -4.75 0.75
N LEU A 54 -13.91 -5.87 1.49
CA LEU A 54 -12.96 -6.07 2.58
C LEU A 54 -11.50 -6.03 2.11
N SER A 55 -11.17 -6.71 1.00
CA SER A 55 -9.81 -6.70 0.44
C SER A 55 -9.37 -5.28 0.10
N GLU A 56 -10.19 -4.53 -0.64
CA GLU A 56 -9.89 -3.16 -1.05
C GLU A 56 -9.72 -2.24 0.17
N SER A 57 -10.58 -2.38 1.19
CA SER A 57 -10.43 -1.64 2.45
C SER A 57 -9.09 -1.92 3.12
N MET A 58 -8.69 -3.20 3.25
CA MET A 58 -7.44 -3.58 3.91
C MET A 58 -6.20 -3.19 3.10
N GLU A 59 -6.25 -3.31 1.77
CA GLU A 59 -5.21 -2.84 0.85
C GLU A 59 -4.99 -1.33 1.03
N LYS A 60 -6.08 -0.55 0.99
CA LYS A 60 -6.04 0.91 1.15
C LYS A 60 -5.54 1.32 2.52
N GLU A 61 -6.00 0.68 3.59
CA GLU A 61 -5.51 0.92 4.96
C GLU A 61 -4.00 0.67 5.07
N THR A 62 -3.51 -0.41 4.43
CA THR A 62 -2.08 -0.75 4.41
C THR A 62 -1.27 0.33 3.68
N VAL A 63 -1.73 0.78 2.52
CA VAL A 63 -1.07 1.86 1.76
C VAL A 63 -1.06 3.17 2.54
N ILE A 64 -2.19 3.54 3.16
CA ILE A 64 -2.28 4.73 4.01
C ILE A 64 -1.34 4.62 5.21
N SER A 65 -1.22 3.44 5.82
CA SER A 65 -0.29 3.19 6.93
C SER A 65 1.17 3.39 6.51
N ILE A 66 1.57 2.84 5.35
CA ILE A 66 2.92 3.05 4.78
C ILE A 66 3.19 4.54 4.61
N ILE A 67 2.30 5.26 3.93
CA ILE A 67 2.46 6.69 3.64
C ILE A 67 2.49 7.52 4.93
N SER A 68 1.61 7.22 5.89
CA SER A 68 1.49 7.97 7.15
C SER A 68 2.65 7.71 8.12
N SER A 69 3.39 6.60 7.95
CA SER A 69 4.58 6.31 8.75
C SER A 69 5.79 7.18 8.40
N ILE A 70 5.71 7.94 7.30
CA ILE A 70 6.77 8.84 6.85
C ILE A 70 6.58 10.19 7.54
N GLU A 71 7.31 10.45 8.62
CA GLU A 71 7.20 11.68 9.43
C GLU A 71 7.32 12.97 8.59
N ASN A 72 8.24 12.97 7.63
CA ASN A 72 8.56 14.13 6.78
C ASN A 72 7.79 14.15 5.46
N LEU A 73 6.71 13.38 5.32
CA LEU A 73 5.86 13.41 4.12
C LEU A 73 5.33 14.83 3.87
N LYS A 74 5.19 15.61 4.94
CA LYS A 74 4.76 17.01 4.87
C LYS A 74 5.83 17.95 4.34
N ASP A 75 7.10 17.63 4.48
CA ASP A 75 8.17 18.50 4.01
C ASP A 75 8.71 18.03 2.66
N TYR A 76 7.97 17.17 1.95
CA TYR A 76 8.35 16.69 0.63
C TYR A 76 8.61 17.85 -0.32
N THR A 77 9.79 17.83 -0.90
CA THR A 77 10.24 18.71 -1.98
C THR A 77 11.12 17.88 -2.90
N PHE A 78 11.37 18.35 -4.12
CA PHE A 78 12.31 17.65 -5.00
C PHE A 78 13.74 17.64 -4.45
N GLU A 79 14.09 18.64 -3.65
CA GLU A 79 15.37 18.72 -2.95
C GLU A 79 15.60 17.54 -1.99
N ASN A 80 14.55 17.05 -1.32
CA ASN A 80 14.63 15.92 -0.39
C ASN A 80 14.03 14.61 -0.92
N SER A 81 13.75 14.54 -2.23
CA SER A 81 13.16 13.37 -2.91
C SER A 81 13.91 12.05 -2.62
N GLY A 82 15.24 12.08 -2.50
CA GLY A 82 16.03 10.90 -2.12
C GLY A 82 15.74 10.40 -0.70
N ALA A 83 15.72 11.30 0.28
CA ALA A 83 15.43 10.94 1.67
C ALA A 83 13.99 10.44 1.83
N PHE A 84 13.05 11.09 1.13
CA PHE A 84 11.66 10.65 1.05
C PHE A 84 11.53 9.25 0.45
N THR A 85 12.19 9.00 -0.68
CA THR A 85 12.20 7.71 -1.36
C THR A 85 12.73 6.61 -0.44
N ARG A 86 13.85 6.90 0.25
CA ARG A 86 14.41 5.98 1.23
C ARG A 86 13.42 5.66 2.36
N ALA A 87 12.79 6.68 2.95
CA ALA A 87 11.81 6.50 4.01
C ALA A 87 10.60 5.67 3.54
N LEU A 88 10.08 5.95 2.33
CA LEU A 88 8.98 5.21 1.72
C LEU A 88 9.34 3.74 1.49
N CYS A 89 10.53 3.45 0.93
CA CYS A 89 10.96 2.07 0.74
C CYS A 89 11.12 1.33 2.08
N LEU A 90 11.65 1.97 3.12
CA LEU A 90 11.78 1.36 4.45
C LEU A 90 10.41 1.10 5.10
N ALA A 91 9.48 2.04 4.98
CA ALA A 91 8.11 1.90 5.45
C ALA A 91 7.35 0.77 4.73
N PHE A 92 7.57 0.63 3.43
CA PHE A 92 7.06 -0.48 2.63
C PHE A 92 7.64 -1.82 3.10
N LEU A 93 8.97 -1.91 3.25
CA LEU A 93 9.65 -3.14 3.63
C LEU A 93 9.35 -3.58 5.06
N SER A 94 9.06 -2.66 5.99
CA SER A 94 8.66 -3.00 7.36
C SER A 94 7.31 -3.72 7.44
N GLN A 95 6.45 -3.55 6.44
CA GLN A 95 5.12 -4.19 6.36
C GLN A 95 5.06 -5.32 5.33
N ILE A 96 6.23 -5.81 4.86
CA ILE A 96 6.27 -6.64 3.66
C ILE A 96 5.50 -7.96 3.77
N SER A 97 5.43 -8.56 4.96
CA SER A 97 4.68 -9.80 5.19
C SER A 97 3.19 -9.61 4.92
N LEU A 98 2.61 -8.51 5.43
CA LEU A 98 1.20 -8.19 5.22
C LEU A 98 0.94 -7.85 3.74
N ILE A 99 1.83 -7.07 3.15
CA ILE A 99 1.76 -6.70 1.73
C ILE A 99 1.76 -7.94 0.83
N LYS A 100 2.66 -8.90 1.08
CA LYS A 100 2.73 -10.16 0.32
C LYS A 100 1.45 -10.98 0.45
N ILE A 101 0.75 -10.90 1.58
CA ILE A 101 -0.53 -11.59 1.77
C ILE A 101 -1.63 -10.90 0.95
N LEU A 102 -1.84 -9.60 1.18
CA LEU A 102 -2.95 -8.83 0.61
C LEU A 102 -2.84 -8.69 -0.92
N PHE A 103 -1.64 -8.42 -1.42
CA PHE A 103 -1.39 -8.13 -2.84
C PHE A 103 -0.77 -9.32 -3.59
N SER A 104 -1.09 -10.56 -3.20
CA SER A 104 -0.64 -11.76 -3.92
C SER A 104 -1.54 -12.09 -5.12
N GLY A 105 -1.02 -12.74 -6.16
CA GLY A 105 -1.85 -13.16 -7.29
C GLY A 105 -2.30 -12.00 -8.17
N LYS A 106 -3.59 -11.86 -8.43
CA LYS A 106 -4.12 -10.85 -9.37
C LYS A 106 -4.05 -9.43 -8.81
N GLU A 107 -4.03 -9.31 -7.50
CA GLU A 107 -4.04 -8.07 -6.73
C GLU A 107 -2.65 -7.40 -6.68
N GLN A 108 -1.60 -8.05 -7.22
CA GLN A 108 -0.23 -7.53 -7.21
C GLN A 108 -0.11 -6.13 -7.82
N ASN A 109 -0.86 -5.84 -8.89
CA ASN A 109 -0.86 -4.53 -9.52
C ASN A 109 -1.62 -3.46 -8.73
N HIS A 110 -2.49 -3.85 -7.78
CA HIS A 110 -3.27 -2.89 -6.99
C HIS A 110 -2.36 -2.05 -6.09
N LEU A 111 -1.32 -2.63 -5.53
CA LEU A 111 -0.42 -1.94 -4.61
C LEU A 111 0.24 -0.72 -5.23
N ALA A 112 0.88 -0.89 -6.39
CA ALA A 112 1.57 0.22 -7.05
C ALA A 112 0.59 1.29 -7.53
N ASN A 113 -0.59 0.88 -8.02
CA ASN A 113 -1.65 1.80 -8.41
C ASN A 113 -2.22 2.59 -7.23
N GLN A 114 -2.39 1.97 -6.07
CA GLN A 114 -2.83 2.63 -4.85
C GLN A 114 -1.74 3.55 -4.29
N LEU A 115 -0.47 3.12 -4.28
CA LEU A 115 0.66 3.96 -3.88
C LEU A 115 0.77 5.20 -4.77
N ASP A 116 0.69 5.05 -6.11
CA ASP A 116 0.69 6.17 -7.05
C ASP A 116 -0.41 7.18 -6.72
N ARG A 117 -1.64 6.69 -6.58
CA ARG A 117 -2.81 7.52 -6.31
C ARG A 117 -2.69 8.25 -4.97
N GLU A 118 -2.37 7.54 -3.89
CA GLU A 118 -2.35 8.12 -2.55
C GLU A 118 -1.14 9.03 -2.33
N LEU A 119 0.04 8.70 -2.87
CA LEU A 119 1.21 9.59 -2.81
C LEU A 119 0.96 10.88 -3.59
N LYS A 120 0.40 10.79 -4.81
CA LYS A 120 0.03 11.99 -5.59
C LYS A 120 -0.99 12.84 -4.86
N LYS A 121 -2.03 12.25 -4.26
CA LYS A 121 -3.00 13.00 -3.44
C LYS A 121 -2.33 13.80 -2.33
N VAL A 122 -1.37 13.20 -1.62
CA VAL A 122 -0.66 13.90 -0.55
C VAL A 122 0.23 15.00 -1.11
N ILE A 123 1.01 14.69 -2.15
CA ILE A 123 1.98 15.64 -2.70
C ILE A 123 1.27 16.82 -3.39
N PHE A 124 0.22 16.57 -4.18
CA PHE A 124 -0.52 17.62 -4.88
C PHE A 124 -1.34 18.50 -3.95
N ARG A 125 -1.80 17.97 -2.81
CA ARG A 125 -2.40 18.82 -1.77
C ARG A 125 -1.43 19.88 -1.24
N LYS A 126 -0.12 19.61 -1.29
CA LYS A 126 0.94 20.55 -0.86
C LYS A 126 1.49 21.38 -2.00
N ASN A 127 1.57 20.80 -3.19
CA ASN A 127 2.05 21.43 -4.41
C ASN A 127 0.98 21.31 -5.51
N PRO A 128 -0.12 22.07 -5.45
CA PRO A 128 -1.20 21.99 -6.43
C PRO A 128 -0.75 22.27 -7.87
N GLU A 129 0.36 22.99 -8.04
CA GLU A 129 1.01 23.23 -9.32
C GLU A 129 1.49 21.94 -10.00
N TYR A 130 1.85 20.89 -9.24
CA TYR A 130 2.31 19.62 -9.81
C TYR A 130 1.17 18.81 -10.42
N GLU A 131 -0.07 18.98 -9.95
CA GLU A 131 -1.22 18.27 -10.49
C GLU A 131 -1.45 18.60 -11.97
N LYS A 132 -1.13 19.83 -12.37
CA LYS A 132 -1.26 20.32 -13.76
C LYS A 132 -0.01 20.09 -14.61
N ASP A 133 1.09 19.68 -13.99
CA ASP A 133 2.36 19.42 -14.66
C ASP A 133 2.40 17.97 -15.13
N ILE A 134 2.13 17.75 -16.42
CA ILE A 134 2.06 16.40 -17.01
C ILE A 134 3.42 15.69 -16.90
N GLU A 135 4.53 16.41 -17.02
CA GLU A 135 5.87 15.82 -16.95
C GLU A 135 6.14 15.28 -15.54
N LYS A 136 5.88 16.08 -14.51
CA LYS A 136 6.00 15.64 -13.10
C LYS A 136 5.08 14.46 -12.79
N ASN A 137 3.84 14.49 -13.29
CA ASN A 137 2.89 13.39 -13.13
C ASN A 137 3.42 12.07 -13.70
N ILE A 138 3.98 12.11 -14.91
CA ILE A 138 4.56 10.92 -15.58
C ILE A 138 5.77 10.42 -14.80
N LEU A 139 6.69 11.32 -14.41
CA LEU A 139 7.90 10.96 -13.67
C LEU A 139 7.59 10.33 -12.31
N MET A 140 6.61 10.87 -11.58
CA MET A 140 6.16 10.28 -10.32
C MET A 140 5.63 8.87 -10.50
N SER A 141 4.74 8.66 -11.48
CA SER A 141 4.24 7.32 -11.79
C SER A 141 5.35 6.38 -12.20
N TYR A 142 6.28 6.84 -13.03
CA TYR A 142 7.42 6.05 -13.46
C TYR A 142 8.29 5.62 -12.26
N CYS A 143 8.60 6.53 -11.35
CA CYS A 143 9.38 6.23 -10.14
C CYS A 143 8.68 5.20 -9.24
N ILE A 144 7.38 5.38 -8.97
CA ILE A 144 6.61 4.50 -8.08
C ILE A 144 6.46 3.11 -8.71
N GLN A 145 6.01 3.05 -9.95
CA GLN A 145 5.79 1.80 -10.68
C GLN A 145 7.12 1.08 -10.95
N GLY A 146 8.15 1.82 -11.36
CA GLY A 146 9.49 1.28 -11.62
C GLY A 146 10.14 0.72 -10.36
N ALA A 147 10.05 1.43 -9.22
CA ALA A 147 10.55 0.92 -7.95
C ALA A 147 9.83 -0.36 -7.51
N TYR A 148 8.50 -0.40 -7.63
CA TYR A 148 7.73 -1.60 -7.29
C TYR A 148 8.04 -2.77 -8.23
N HIS A 149 8.13 -2.52 -9.54
CA HIS A 149 8.50 -3.54 -10.51
C HIS A 149 9.92 -4.07 -10.24
N ALA A 150 10.88 -3.20 -9.93
CA ALA A 150 12.22 -3.60 -9.54
C ALA A 150 12.22 -4.46 -8.27
N TYR A 151 11.39 -4.14 -7.27
CA TYR A 151 11.25 -4.95 -6.06
C TYR A 151 10.76 -6.37 -6.38
N LEU A 152 9.70 -6.49 -7.18
CA LEU A 152 9.10 -7.79 -7.52
C LEU A 152 10.06 -8.71 -8.30
N ASN A 153 10.85 -8.13 -9.20
CA ASN A 153 11.72 -8.91 -10.10
C ASN A 153 13.12 -9.14 -9.53
N ASN A 154 13.42 -8.61 -8.34
CA ASN A 154 14.71 -8.80 -7.68
C ASN A 154 14.51 -9.24 -6.21
N PRO A 155 13.82 -10.37 -5.95
CA PRO A 155 13.49 -10.81 -4.59
C PRO A 155 14.71 -11.17 -3.72
N GLU A 156 15.84 -11.48 -4.36
CA GLU A 156 17.10 -11.82 -3.70
C GLU A 156 17.93 -10.59 -3.28
N ALA A 157 17.54 -9.39 -3.72
CA ALA A 157 18.25 -8.17 -3.36
C ALA A 157 18.06 -7.87 -1.86
N ASP A 158 19.17 -7.60 -1.16
CA ASP A 158 19.08 -7.13 0.21
C ASP A 158 18.45 -5.73 0.29
N THR A 159 17.82 -5.45 1.43
CA THR A 159 17.10 -4.20 1.69
C THR A 159 17.95 -2.96 1.38
N GLU A 160 19.20 -2.92 1.82
CA GLU A 160 20.04 -1.72 1.64
C GLU A 160 20.40 -1.53 0.18
N THR A 161 20.75 -2.60 -0.53
CA THR A 161 21.04 -2.55 -1.97
C THR A 161 19.83 -2.07 -2.75
N PHE A 162 18.63 -2.58 -2.47
CA PHE A 162 17.40 -2.14 -3.12
C PHE A 162 17.14 -0.65 -2.85
N VAL A 163 17.04 -0.27 -1.57
CA VAL A 163 16.70 1.10 -1.15
C VAL A 163 17.69 2.12 -1.71
N ARG A 164 19.01 1.86 -1.58
CA ARG A 164 20.06 2.74 -2.09
C ARG A 164 20.02 2.87 -3.61
N THR A 165 19.68 1.80 -4.32
CA THR A 165 19.57 1.82 -5.80
C THR A 165 18.39 2.67 -6.24
N ILE A 166 17.21 2.48 -5.65
CA ILE A 166 16.02 3.30 -5.97
C ILE A 166 16.26 4.77 -5.61
N GLU A 167 16.85 5.05 -4.46
CA GLU A 167 17.22 6.42 -4.06
C GLU A 167 18.16 7.09 -5.07
N LYS A 168 19.18 6.37 -5.56
CA LYS A 168 20.09 6.88 -6.61
C LYS A 168 19.35 7.19 -7.90
N ILE A 169 18.45 6.31 -8.34
CA ILE A 169 17.65 6.51 -9.56
C ILE A 169 16.82 7.79 -9.44
N VAL A 170 16.08 7.97 -8.33
CA VAL A 170 15.27 9.16 -8.11
C VAL A 170 16.13 10.43 -8.07
N LYS A 171 17.31 10.38 -7.43
CA LYS A 171 18.25 11.52 -7.44
C LYS A 171 18.75 11.88 -8.84
N CYS A 172 18.96 10.91 -9.72
CA CYS A 172 19.33 11.17 -11.11
C CYS A 172 18.20 11.81 -11.91
N LEU A 173 16.95 11.51 -11.57
CA LEU A 173 15.75 12.10 -12.19
C LEU A 173 15.38 13.47 -11.62
N LYS A 174 16.00 13.89 -10.52
CA LYS A 174 15.77 15.17 -9.84
C LYS A 174 15.74 16.39 -10.78
N PRO A 175 16.60 16.54 -11.81
CA PRO A 175 16.54 17.71 -12.70
C PRO A 175 15.26 17.82 -13.55
N MET A 176 14.52 16.72 -13.68
CA MET A 176 13.27 16.64 -14.44
C MET A 176 12.02 16.71 -13.53
N LEU A 177 12.24 16.53 -12.22
CA LEU A 177 11.23 16.48 -11.17
C LEU A 177 11.06 17.87 -10.56
#